data_AF-A0A257NQ31-F1
#
_entry.id   AF-A0A257NQ31-F1
#
_cell.length_a   1.000
_cell.length_b   1.000
_cell.length_c   1.000
_cell.angle_alpha   90.00
_cell.angle_beta   90.00
_cell.angle_gamma   90.00
#
_symmetry.space_group_name_H-M   'P 1'
#
loop_
_entity.id
_entity.type
_entity.pdbx_description
1 polymer ?
#
loop_
_entity_poly.entity_id
_entity_poly.type
_entity_poly.pdbx_seq_one_letter_code
_entity_poly.pdbx_strand_id
1 'polypeptide(L)'
;MTRDTVPAEEILSKASAIGQYYGFTPLSDITARTRGIARTKTYPESLTKLSLDPVAETVANFLKQCQHIEPAPSARQPLFVWHTNITPGRPAKKKATVQFHALGTDRAIADAVIIRALTALTRDLFHEEPVVRINSMG
;
A
#
# COMPACT_ATOMS: atom_id res chain seq x y z
N MET A 1 -4.46 26.48 6.98
CA MET A 1 -5.16 26.67 5.68
C MET A 1 -5.02 25.34 4.99
N THR A 2 -6.04 24.49 5.03
CA THR A 2 -6.01 23.18 4.39
C THR A 2 -5.91 23.38 2.87
N ARG A 3 -4.86 22.84 2.23
CA ARG A 3 -4.75 22.82 0.76
C ARG A 3 -5.92 21.99 0.20
N ASP A 4 -6.84 22.63 -0.50
CA ASP A 4 -8.05 21.97 -1.04
C ASP A 4 -7.74 20.99 -2.18
N THR A 5 -6.58 21.12 -2.82
CA THR A 5 -6.14 20.21 -3.90
C THR A 5 -4.64 19.95 -3.82
N VAL A 6 -4.27 18.67 -3.91
CA VAL A 6 -2.87 18.22 -4.01
C VAL A 6 -2.67 17.57 -5.38
N PRO A 7 -1.72 18.05 -6.20
CA PRO A 7 -1.42 17.46 -7.50
C PRO A 7 -1.02 15.99 -7.39
N ALA A 8 -1.46 15.16 -8.35
CA ALA A 8 -1.15 13.73 -8.33
C ALA A 8 0.36 13.43 -8.43
N GLU A 9 1.11 14.25 -9.15
CA GLU A 9 2.57 14.15 -9.25
C GLU A 9 3.25 14.44 -7.91
N GLU A 10 2.73 15.42 -7.16
CA GLU A 10 3.19 15.71 -5.80
C GLU A 10 2.92 14.52 -4.87
N ILE A 11 1.69 13.95 -4.91
CA ILE A 11 1.35 12.75 -4.14
C ILE A 11 2.29 11.60 -4.46
N LEU A 12 2.54 11.35 -5.75
CA LEU A 12 3.40 10.26 -6.19
C LEU A 12 4.86 10.47 -5.76
N SER A 13 5.40 11.67 -5.96
CA SER A 13 6.77 12.02 -5.59
C SER A 13 6.98 11.87 -4.08
N LYS A 14 6.06 12.42 -3.27
CA LYS A 14 6.12 12.34 -1.81
C LYS A 14 5.93 10.91 -1.30
N ALA A 15 4.97 10.16 -1.82
CA ALA A 15 4.77 8.77 -1.45
C ALA A 15 6.01 7.92 -1.76
N SER A 16 6.64 8.13 -2.92
CA SER A 16 7.88 7.45 -3.29
C SER A 16 9.03 7.80 -2.35
N ALA A 17 9.25 9.08 -2.05
CA ALA A 17 10.32 9.53 -1.16
C ALA A 17 10.14 8.99 0.27
N ILE A 18 8.93 9.10 0.83
CA ILE A 18 8.60 8.58 2.16
C ILE A 18 8.72 7.06 2.19
N GLY A 19 8.18 6.39 1.17
CA GLY A 19 8.29 4.93 1.04
C GLY A 19 9.75 4.48 1.07
N GLN A 20 10.60 5.06 0.23
CA GLN A 20 12.02 4.75 0.20
C GLN A 20 12.73 5.02 1.53
N TYR A 21 12.43 6.15 2.18
CA TYR A 21 13.03 6.51 3.47
C TYR A 21 12.73 5.48 4.58
N TYR A 22 11.49 4.98 4.62
CA TYR A 22 11.07 3.96 5.58
C TYR A 22 11.26 2.52 5.09
N GLY A 23 11.94 2.31 3.97
CA GLY A 23 12.27 0.96 3.46
C GLY A 23 11.12 0.24 2.73
N PHE A 24 10.06 0.95 2.35
CA PHE A 24 9.00 0.39 1.52
C PHE A 24 9.41 0.33 0.05
N THR A 25 9.18 -0.84 -0.56
CA THR A 25 9.39 -1.07 -1.98
C THR A 25 8.09 -0.81 -2.77
N PRO A 26 8.12 -0.17 -3.95
CA PRO A 26 6.95 -0.05 -4.80
C PRO A 26 6.41 -1.44 -5.23
N LEU A 27 5.11 -1.65 -5.16
CA LEU A 27 4.47 -2.89 -5.62
C LEU A 27 4.71 -3.15 -7.13
N SER A 28 4.89 -2.08 -7.92
CA SER A 28 5.28 -2.17 -9.33
C SER A 28 6.58 -2.94 -9.53
N ASP A 29 7.55 -2.76 -8.63
CA ASP A 29 8.89 -3.30 -8.78
C ASP A 29 8.91 -4.79 -8.43
N ILE A 30 8.10 -5.16 -7.45
CA ILE A 30 7.87 -6.55 -7.05
C ILE A 30 7.13 -7.30 -8.17
N THR A 31 6.04 -6.72 -8.66
CA THR A 31 5.17 -7.38 -9.66
C THR A 31 5.76 -7.37 -11.07
N ALA A 32 6.68 -6.44 -11.39
CA ALA A 32 7.35 -6.39 -12.69
C ALA A 32 7.99 -7.72 -13.09
N ARG A 33 8.55 -8.45 -12.12
CA ARG A 33 9.20 -9.75 -12.32
C ARG A 33 8.23 -10.86 -12.75
N THR A 34 6.93 -10.68 -12.47
CA THR A 34 5.87 -11.66 -12.74
C THR A 34 4.96 -11.26 -13.89
N ARG A 35 5.21 -10.10 -14.52
CA ARG A 35 4.38 -9.57 -15.60
C ARG A 35 4.53 -10.46 -16.84
N GLY A 36 3.42 -11.02 -17.32
CA GLY A 36 3.39 -11.92 -18.49
C GLY A 36 3.33 -13.41 -18.16
N ILE A 37 3.43 -13.79 -16.88
CA ILE A 37 3.22 -15.18 -16.46
C ILE A 37 1.71 -15.44 -16.39
N ALA A 38 1.23 -16.44 -17.14
CA ALA A 38 -0.18 -16.85 -17.12
C ALA A 38 -0.58 -17.29 -15.70
N ARG A 39 -1.63 -16.67 -15.15
CA ARG A 39 -2.11 -16.95 -13.79
C ARG A 39 -2.99 -18.20 -13.79
N THR A 40 -2.40 -19.35 -13.49
CA THR A 40 -3.08 -20.66 -13.49
C THR A 40 -3.43 -21.14 -12.08
N LYS A 41 -4.11 -20.32 -11.27
CA LYS A 41 -4.70 -20.82 -10.02
C LYS A 41 -6.15 -20.38 -9.87
N THR A 42 -7.03 -21.37 -9.91
CA THR A 42 -8.45 -21.26 -9.62
C THR A 42 -8.61 -20.94 -8.14
N TYR A 43 -9.09 -19.74 -7.82
CA TYR A 43 -9.48 -19.37 -6.46
C TYR A 43 -10.70 -20.23 -6.06
N PRO A 44 -10.86 -20.63 -4.78
CA PRO A 44 -12.02 -21.40 -4.36
C PRO A 44 -13.31 -20.66 -4.76
N GLU A 45 -14.17 -21.31 -5.54
CA GLU A 45 -15.42 -20.69 -6.03
C GLU A 45 -16.34 -20.20 -4.90
N SER A 46 -16.18 -20.79 -3.71
CA SER A 46 -16.88 -20.39 -2.48
C SER A 46 -16.53 -18.97 -2.03
N LEU A 47 -15.31 -18.48 -2.30
CA LEU A 47 -14.88 -17.12 -1.95
C LEU A 47 -15.25 -16.10 -3.03
N THR A 48 -15.44 -16.53 -4.28
CA THR A 48 -15.79 -15.64 -5.40
C THR A 48 -17.21 -15.07 -5.29
N LYS A 49 -18.08 -15.68 -4.48
CA LYS A 49 -19.46 -15.27 -4.25
C LYS A 49 -19.64 -14.36 -3.03
N LEU A 50 -18.59 -14.12 -2.25
CA LEU A 50 -18.66 -13.21 -1.10
C LEU A 50 -18.62 -11.76 -1.60
N SER A 51 -19.65 -10.98 -1.25
CA SER A 51 -19.59 -9.53 -1.40
C SER A 51 -18.58 -8.99 -0.38
N LEU A 52 -17.45 -8.52 -0.88
CA LEU A 52 -16.45 -7.82 -0.08
C LEU A 52 -16.84 -6.34 -0.01
N ASP A 53 -16.59 -5.70 1.13
CA ASP A 53 -16.61 -4.25 1.18
C ASP A 53 -15.43 -3.68 0.35
N PRO A 54 -15.48 -2.40 -0.06
CA PRO A 54 -14.46 -1.81 -0.93
C PRO A 54 -13.03 -1.86 -0.35
N VAL A 55 -12.87 -1.82 0.97
CA VAL A 55 -11.56 -1.90 1.63
C VAL A 55 -11.04 -3.33 1.55
N ALA A 56 -11.86 -4.31 1.92
CA ALA A 56 -11.52 -5.73 1.81
C ALA A 56 -11.20 -6.13 0.36
N GLU A 57 -11.94 -5.62 -0.62
CA GLU A 57 -11.66 -5.85 -2.04
C GLU A 57 -10.28 -5.32 -2.44
N THR A 58 -9.92 -4.12 -1.96
CA THR A 58 -8.61 -3.53 -2.23
C THR A 58 -7.48 -4.35 -1.63
N VAL A 59 -7.63 -4.78 -0.37
CA VAL A 59 -6.65 -5.65 0.31
C VAL A 59 -6.53 -7.00 -0.41
N ALA A 60 -7.65 -7.62 -0.78
CA ALA A 60 -7.64 -8.90 -1.49
C ALA A 60 -6.92 -8.79 -2.84
N ASN A 61 -7.14 -7.71 -3.58
CA ASN A 61 -6.46 -7.46 -4.85
C ASN A 61 -4.96 -7.23 -4.67
N PHE A 62 -4.54 -6.54 -3.60
CA PHE A 62 -3.13 -6.42 -3.23
C PHE A 62 -2.51 -7.79 -2.91
N LEU A 63 -3.16 -8.60 -2.08
CA LEU A 63 -2.65 -9.93 -1.70
C LEU A 63 -2.54 -10.88 -2.91
N LYS A 64 -3.49 -10.81 -3.84
CA LYS A 64 -3.40 -11.55 -5.13
C LYS A 64 -2.15 -11.18 -5.93
N GLN A 65 -1.74 -9.91 -5.90
CA GLN A 65 -0.50 -9.47 -6.56
C GLN A 65 0.75 -9.95 -5.82
N CYS A 66 0.65 -10.22 -4.52
CA CYS A 66 1.74 -10.67 -3.69
C CYS A 66 1.91 -12.21 -3.65
N GLN A 67 1.03 -12.96 -4.30
CA GLN A 67 0.97 -14.43 -4.19
C GLN A 67 2.25 -15.14 -4.67
N HIS A 68 3.00 -14.53 -5.58
CA HIS A 68 4.20 -15.10 -6.20
C HIS A 68 5.48 -14.38 -5.78
N ILE A 69 5.45 -13.68 -4.64
CA ILE A 69 6.64 -13.04 -4.11
C ILE A 69 7.58 -14.11 -3.57
N GLU A 70 8.80 -14.12 -4.10
CA GLU A 70 9.88 -14.96 -3.65
C GLU A 70 11.09 -14.10 -3.23
N PRO A 71 11.69 -14.36 -2.05
CA PRO A 71 11.25 -15.30 -1.02
C PRO A 71 9.95 -14.83 -0.33
N ALA A 72 9.21 -15.77 0.25
CA ALA A 72 8.00 -15.44 1.01
C ALA A 72 8.35 -14.55 2.22
N PRO A 73 7.55 -13.50 2.50
CA PRO A 73 7.80 -12.62 3.65
C PRO A 73 7.81 -13.40 4.97
N SER A 74 8.81 -13.13 5.81
CA SER A 74 9.00 -13.82 7.09
C SER A 74 9.63 -12.89 8.12
N ALA A 75 9.59 -13.25 9.41
CA ALA A 75 10.16 -12.42 10.48
C ALA A 75 11.64 -12.04 10.26
N ARG A 76 12.40 -12.87 9.54
CA ARG A 76 13.81 -12.62 9.17
C ARG A 76 13.97 -11.79 7.90
N GLN A 77 12.94 -11.76 7.07
CA GLN A 77 12.90 -11.06 5.78
C GLN A 77 11.51 -10.41 5.64
N PRO A 78 11.23 -9.37 6.44
CA PRO A 78 9.96 -8.68 6.37
C PRO A 78 9.88 -7.94 5.03
N LEU A 79 8.67 -7.85 4.50
CA LEU A 79 8.41 -7.13 3.26
C LEU A 79 7.56 -5.91 3.54
N PHE A 80 8.13 -4.74 3.28
CA PHE A 80 7.43 -3.46 3.32
C PHE A 80 7.13 -3.04 1.88
N VAL A 81 5.85 -2.87 1.55
CA VAL A 81 5.38 -2.53 0.20
C VAL A 81 4.52 -1.30 0.23
N TRP A 82 4.68 -0.42 -0.75
CA TRP A 82 3.72 0.65 -0.98
C TRP A 82 3.13 0.59 -2.38
N HIS A 83 1.90 1.08 -2.55
CA HIS A 83 1.30 1.22 -3.86
C HIS A 83 0.28 2.36 -3.90
N THR A 84 -0.03 2.79 -5.11
CA THR A 84 -1.02 3.85 -5.37
C THR A 84 -1.87 3.52 -6.58
N ASN A 85 -3.08 4.10 -6.63
CA ASN A 85 -3.95 4.03 -7.79
C ASN A 85 -3.68 5.16 -8.82
N ILE A 86 -2.69 6.02 -8.56
CA ILE A 86 -2.20 7.06 -9.46
C ILE A 86 -1.30 6.44 -10.52
N THR A 87 -1.45 6.85 -11.78
CA THR A 87 -0.58 6.45 -12.88
C THR A 87 0.11 7.69 -13.44
N PRO A 88 1.46 7.71 -13.53
CA PRO A 88 2.19 8.82 -14.15
C PRO A 88 1.68 9.13 -15.56
N GLY A 89 1.53 10.42 -15.89
CA GLY A 89 1.06 10.86 -17.21
C GLY A 89 -0.43 10.60 -17.50
N ARG A 90 -1.21 10.11 -16.52
CA ARG A 90 -2.67 10.02 -16.64
C ARG A 90 -3.36 11.03 -15.74
N PRO A 91 -4.57 11.53 -16.11
CA PRO A 91 -5.37 12.36 -15.22
C PRO A 91 -5.58 11.69 -13.86
N ALA A 92 -5.48 12.48 -12.80
CA ALA A 92 -5.70 12.02 -11.45
C ALA A 92 -7.13 11.44 -11.30
N LYS A 93 -7.25 10.30 -10.62
CA LYS A 93 -8.58 9.76 -10.26
C LYS A 93 -9.26 10.73 -9.28
N LYS A 94 -10.60 10.74 -9.29
CA LYS A 94 -11.42 11.51 -8.31
C LYS A 94 -11.02 11.23 -6.86
N LYS A 95 -10.52 10.02 -6.58
CA LYS A 95 -9.96 9.63 -5.27
C LYS A 95 -8.59 9.02 -5.49
N ALA A 96 -7.55 9.71 -5.05
CA ALA A 96 -6.21 9.16 -4.95
C ALA A 96 -6.12 8.26 -3.70
N THR A 97 -5.46 7.12 -3.84
CA THR A 97 -5.21 6.19 -2.73
C THR A 97 -3.73 5.86 -2.71
N VAL A 98 -3.09 6.04 -1.56
CA VAL A 98 -1.73 5.55 -1.28
C VAL A 98 -1.85 4.56 -0.14
N GLN A 99 -1.21 3.40 -0.27
CA GLN A 99 -1.25 2.35 0.73
C GLN A 99 0.16 1.87 1.07
N PHE A 100 0.39 1.64 2.35
CA PHE A 100 1.61 1.05 2.89
C PHE A 100 1.23 -0.27 3.57
N HIS A 101 2.01 -1.31 3.29
CA HIS A 101 1.77 -2.68 3.74
C HIS A 101 3.05 -3.23 4.38
N ALA A 102 2.90 -3.94 5.48
CA ALA A 102 3.99 -4.66 6.14
C ALA A 102 3.60 -6.14 6.25
N LEU A 103 4.43 -7.03 5.71
CA LEU A 103 4.18 -8.46 5.66
C LEU A 103 5.34 -9.22 6.30
N GLY A 104 5.03 -10.26 7.07
CA GLY A 104 6.03 -11.10 7.70
C GLY A 104 6.83 -10.39 8.80
N THR A 105 6.28 -9.41 9.49
CA THR A 105 6.95 -8.75 10.63
C THR A 105 6.06 -8.81 11.88
N ASP A 106 6.64 -8.51 13.04
CA ASP A 106 5.88 -8.40 14.28
C ASP A 106 4.85 -7.27 14.19
N ARG A 107 3.66 -7.47 14.78
CA ARG A 107 2.56 -6.49 14.71
C ARG A 107 2.97 -5.12 15.25
N ALA A 108 3.71 -5.05 16.36
CA ALA A 108 4.11 -3.77 16.94
C ALA A 108 5.07 -3.01 16.02
N ILE A 109 5.96 -3.74 15.32
CA ILE A 109 6.87 -3.15 14.35
C ILE A 109 6.10 -2.67 13.11
N ALA A 110 5.19 -3.51 12.57
CA ALA A 110 4.34 -3.15 11.45
C ALA A 110 3.56 -1.86 11.73
N ASP A 111 2.86 -1.81 12.87
CA ASP A 111 2.04 -0.68 13.28
C ASP A 111 2.90 0.58 13.41
N ALA A 112 4.04 0.51 14.11
CA ALA A 112 4.93 1.65 14.30
C ALA A 112 5.46 2.21 12.98
N VAL A 113 5.88 1.35 12.05
CA VAL A 113 6.44 1.76 10.75
C VAL A 113 5.35 2.35 9.86
N ILE A 114 4.17 1.71 9.78
CA ILE A 114 3.04 2.21 8.98
C ILE A 114 2.56 3.56 9.50
N ILE A 115 2.38 3.69 10.83
CA ILE A 115 1.95 4.96 11.44
C ILE A 115 2.97 6.06 11.16
N ARG A 116 4.28 5.80 11.28
CA ARG A 116 5.32 6.79 10.98
C ARG A 116 5.33 7.20 9.51
N ALA A 117 5.23 6.24 8.58
CA ALA A 117 5.20 6.54 7.15
C ALA A 117 3.97 7.36 6.77
N LEU A 118 2.78 7.00 7.27
CA LEU A 118 1.55 7.75 7.02
C LEU A 118 1.60 9.14 7.63
N THR A 119 2.05 9.27 8.88
CA THR A 119 2.19 10.57 9.56
C THR A 119 3.12 11.49 8.80
N ALA A 120 4.28 10.97 8.38
CA ALA A 120 5.25 11.73 7.59
C ALA A 120 4.69 12.14 6.23
N LEU A 121 4.03 11.22 5.52
CA LEU A 121 3.40 11.55 4.22
C LEU A 121 2.30 12.60 4.36
N THR A 122 1.42 12.48 5.35
CA THR A 122 0.35 13.46 5.58
C THR A 122 0.94 14.82 5.93
N ARG A 123 1.95 14.86 6.80
CA ARG A 123 2.65 16.10 7.13
C ARG A 123 3.30 16.74 5.90
N ASP A 124 3.96 15.95 5.05
CA ASP A 124 4.62 16.45 3.84
C ASP A 124 3.65 16.98 2.78
N LEU A 125 2.46 16.38 2.67
CA LEU A 125 1.45 16.78 1.67
C LEU A 125 0.66 18.01 2.12
N PHE A 126 0.29 18.06 3.41
CA PHE A 126 -0.64 19.05 3.94
C PHE A 126 0.04 20.15 4.76
N HIS A 127 1.33 20.01 5.08
CA HIS A 127 2.10 20.94 5.92
C HIS A 127 1.48 21.14 7.31
N GLU A 128 0.81 20.12 7.82
CA GLU A 128 0.10 20.12 9.10
C GLU A 128 0.43 18.83 9.87
N GLU A 129 0.44 18.90 11.20
CA GLU A 129 0.70 17.73 12.04
C GLU A 129 -0.59 16.88 12.13
N PRO A 130 -0.59 15.63 11.65
CA PRO A 130 -1.81 14.82 11.59
C PRO A 130 -2.20 14.27 12.96
N VAL A 131 -3.49 14.21 13.23
CA VAL A 131 -4.03 13.53 14.41
C VAL A 131 -4.28 12.07 14.08
N VAL A 132 -3.49 11.17 14.67
CA VAL A 132 -3.64 9.72 14.51
C VAL A 132 -4.58 9.18 15.59
N ARG A 133 -5.63 8.46 15.17
CA ARG A 133 -6.57 7.76 16.06
C ARG A 133 -6.42 6.26 15.86
N ILE A 134 -6.08 5.55 16.93
CA ILE A 134 -5.79 4.10 16.90
C ILE A 134 -6.83 3.40 17.77
N ASN A 135 -7.37 2.29 17.26
CA ASN A 135 -8.22 1.37 18.01
C ASN A 135 -7.66 -0.05 17.89
N SER A 136 -7.92 -0.90 18.87
CA SER A 136 -7.56 -2.32 18.84
C SER A 136 -8.81 -3.18 18.81
N MET A 137 -8.80 -4.25 18.02
CA MET A 137 -9.89 -5.23 17.91
C MET A 137 -9.57 -6.56 18.61
N GLY A 138 -8.50 -6.61 19.42
CA GLY A 138 -7.90 -7.86 19.91
C GLY A 138 -6.79 -8.32 18.99
#